data_AF-A0A8H6Y5F0-F1
#
_entry.id   AF-A0A8H6Y5F0-F1
#
_cell.length_a   1.000
_cell.length_b   1.000
_cell.length_c   1.000
_cell.angle_alpha   90.00
_cell.angle_beta   90.00
_cell.angle_gamma   90.00
#
_symmetry.space_group_name_H-M   'P 1'
#
loop_
_entity.id
_entity.type
_entity.pdbx_description
1 polymer ?
#
loop_
_entity_poly.entity_id
_entity_poly.type
_entity_poly.pdbx_seq_one_letter_code
_entity_poly.pdbx_strand_id
1 'polypeptide(L)'
;MPVRLGTTQARLKNIRKYLSLVTPILSELCDAFGSPFLKAISTITLSLSAEAENIKRNKDDCIELIEQVHTIVCAIVDLHIKADNNSILPPAMLEHLGSFTKTLQKIHTYVEAKQDASRFKHFFHQNATKTLLRECKAGLQQALAVFKVQIGIEFFADMGEMQKSMHEKHDKMLALISACSTREPSINAGFASSDSSTASLSMLPAEPKIFHGRETELKQILDIFKQPLH
;
A
#
# COMPACT_ATOMS: atom_id res chain seq x y z
N MET A 1 16.34 19.68 0.04
CA MET A 1 16.16 19.93 1.50
C MET A 1 14.83 19.34 1.93
N PRO A 2 14.76 18.36 2.84
CA PRO A 2 13.47 17.84 3.28
C PRO A 2 12.88 18.79 4.34
N VAL A 3 11.63 19.18 4.11
CA VAL A 3 10.83 20.02 5.00
C VAL A 3 10.55 19.23 6.29
N ARG A 4 11.20 19.60 7.39
CA ARG A 4 10.97 19.01 8.73
C ARG A 4 9.65 19.54 9.31
N LEU A 5 8.52 19.01 8.84
CA LEU A 5 7.19 19.30 9.39
C LEU A 5 6.92 18.43 10.63
N GLY A 6 7.48 18.82 11.76
CA GLY A 6 7.14 18.25 13.07
C GLY A 6 8.26 18.35 14.11
N THR A 7 7.90 18.66 15.36
CA THR A 7 8.85 18.55 16.48
C THR A 7 9.28 17.09 16.66
N THR A 8 10.50 16.84 17.13
CA THR A 8 11.03 15.49 17.42
C THR A 8 10.06 14.65 18.26
N GLN A 9 9.33 15.30 19.17
CA GLN A 9 8.30 14.68 20.00
C GLN A 9 7.03 14.27 19.22
N ALA A 10 6.57 15.10 18.27
CA ALA A 10 5.45 14.76 17.40
C ALA A 10 5.79 13.56 16.49
N ARG A 11 7.01 13.55 15.92
CA ARG A 11 7.51 12.42 15.12
C ARG A 11 7.52 11.12 15.93
N LEU A 12 8.10 11.15 17.12
CA LEU A 12 8.15 10.01 18.03
C LEU A 12 6.75 9.46 18.35
N LYS A 13 5.79 10.35 18.68
CA LYS A 13 4.41 9.97 18.97
C LYS A 13 3.73 9.30 17.77
N ASN A 14 3.94 9.84 16.57
CA ASN A 14 3.39 9.27 15.35
C ASN A 14 3.96 7.88 15.08
N ILE A 15 5.29 7.73 15.15
CA ILE A 15 5.97 6.44 14.93
C ILE A 15 5.49 5.41 15.93
N ARG A 16 5.39 5.75 17.22
CA ARG A 16 4.85 4.84 18.25
C ARG A 16 3.45 4.37 17.87
N LYS A 17 2.56 5.31 17.49
CA LYS A 17 1.21 4.98 17.07
C LYS A 17 1.24 3.98 15.90
N TYR A 18 2.05 4.23 14.88
CA TYR A 18 2.16 3.32 13.74
C TYR A 18 2.71 1.94 14.13
N LEU A 19 3.80 1.88 14.89
CA LEU A 19 4.37 0.60 15.32
C LEU A 19 3.38 -0.20 16.18
N SER A 20 2.64 0.47 17.06
CA SER A 20 1.60 -0.17 17.87
C SER A 20 0.43 -0.72 17.04
N LEU A 21 0.16 -0.14 15.87
CA LEU A 21 -0.88 -0.60 14.94
C LEU A 21 -0.40 -1.75 14.07
N VAL A 22 0.86 -1.72 13.63
CA VAL A 22 1.39 -2.72 12.69
C VAL A 22 1.83 -4.01 13.38
N THR A 23 2.19 -3.93 14.68
CA THR A 23 2.66 -5.11 15.44
C THR A 23 1.59 -6.21 15.55
N PRO A 24 0.32 -5.92 15.90
CA PRO A 24 -0.73 -6.93 15.91
C PRO A 24 -0.91 -7.60 14.53
N ILE A 25 -0.90 -6.80 13.47
CA ILE A 25 -1.02 -7.30 12.09
C ILE A 25 0.14 -8.26 11.77
N LEU A 26 1.38 -7.89 12.08
CA LEU A 26 2.53 -8.79 11.92
C LEU A 26 2.41 -10.08 12.75
N SER A 27 1.80 -10.02 13.93
CA SER A 27 1.56 -11.20 14.76
C SER A 27 0.54 -12.13 14.11
N GLU A 28 -0.57 -11.58 13.60
CA GLU A 28 -1.58 -12.36 12.87
C GLU A 28 -1.00 -12.98 11.60
N LEU A 29 -0.19 -12.23 10.84
CA LEU A 29 0.54 -12.76 9.68
C LEU A 29 1.53 -13.86 10.10
N CYS A 30 2.22 -13.71 11.24
CA CYS A 30 3.08 -14.77 11.77
C CYS A 30 2.29 -16.06 12.01
N ASP A 31 1.10 -15.97 12.62
CA ASP A 31 0.26 -17.13 12.90
C ASP A 31 -0.31 -17.76 11.62
N ALA A 32 -0.66 -16.95 10.63
CA ALA A 32 -1.16 -17.41 9.34
C ALA A 32 -0.08 -18.12 8.50
N PHE A 33 1.13 -17.54 8.42
CA PHE A 33 2.20 -18.03 7.55
C PHE A 33 3.23 -18.94 8.24
N GLY A 34 3.19 -19.05 9.58
CA GLY A 34 4.12 -19.88 10.36
C GLY A 34 5.58 -19.43 10.28
N SER A 35 5.85 -18.16 9.94
CA SER A 35 7.21 -17.66 9.67
C SER A 35 7.92 -17.21 10.97
N PRO A 36 9.03 -17.86 11.37
CA PRO A 36 9.77 -17.46 12.57
C PRO A 36 10.39 -16.07 12.44
N PHE A 37 10.66 -15.61 11.20
CA PHE A 37 11.18 -14.27 10.94
C PHE A 37 10.15 -13.19 11.26
N LEU A 38 8.89 -13.38 10.85
CA LEU A 38 7.81 -12.44 11.16
C LEU A 38 7.59 -12.33 12.66
N LYS A 39 7.65 -13.46 13.39
CA LYS A 39 7.58 -13.47 14.85
C LYS A 39 8.67 -12.61 15.49
N ALA A 40 9.91 -12.79 15.04
CA ALA A 40 11.06 -12.03 15.54
C ALA A 40 10.91 -10.54 15.23
N ILE A 41 10.54 -10.20 13.99
CA ILE A 41 10.31 -8.82 13.55
C ILE A 41 9.20 -8.17 14.38
N SER A 42 8.06 -8.85 14.57
CA SER A 42 6.95 -8.36 15.38
C SER A 42 7.38 -8.07 16.82
N THR A 43 8.06 -9.05 17.44
CA THR A 43 8.54 -8.95 18.83
C THR A 43 9.50 -7.77 19.00
N ILE A 44 10.50 -7.64 18.13
CA ILE A 44 11.49 -6.56 18.22
C ILE A 44 10.85 -5.19 17.94
N THR A 45 9.92 -5.13 16.99
CA THR A 45 9.20 -3.90 16.65
C THR A 45 8.33 -3.42 17.82
N LEU A 46 7.68 -4.35 18.53
CA LEU A 46 6.93 -4.06 19.74
C LEU A 46 7.83 -3.47 20.83
N SER A 47 8.98 -4.11 21.08
CA SER A 47 9.96 -3.62 22.05
C SER A 47 10.45 -2.22 21.67
N LEU A 48 10.84 -2.01 20.41
CA LEU A 48 11.25 -0.69 19.91
C LEU A 48 10.17 0.37 20.10
N SER A 49 8.90 0.01 19.91
CA SER A 49 7.77 0.92 20.13
C SER A 49 7.61 1.33 21.59
N ALA A 50 7.83 0.41 22.54
CA ALA A 50 7.80 0.71 23.97
C ALA A 50 9.02 1.53 24.40
N GLU A 51 10.17 1.22 23.82
CA GLU A 51 11.47 1.81 24.10
C GLU A 51 11.64 3.22 23.55
N ALA A 52 10.95 3.55 22.44
CA ALA A 52 10.95 4.87 21.82
C ALA A 52 10.65 6.00 22.85
N GLU A 53 9.78 5.69 23.81
CA GLU A 53 9.46 6.41 25.06
C GLU A 53 10.64 7.09 25.76
N ASN A 54 11.63 6.24 25.97
CA ASN A 54 12.61 6.38 27.01
C ASN A 54 13.96 6.84 26.46
N ILE A 55 14.02 7.16 25.16
CA ILE A 55 15.23 7.63 24.50
C ILE A 55 15.60 9.00 25.08
N LYS A 56 16.70 9.07 25.82
CA LYS A 56 17.18 10.32 26.45
C LYS A 56 18.19 11.07 25.59
N ARG A 57 18.97 10.35 24.77
CA ARG A 57 20.10 10.89 23.99
C ARG A 57 19.97 10.52 22.52
N ASN A 58 20.54 11.35 21.64
CA ASN A 58 20.56 11.15 20.19
C ASN A 58 19.16 10.80 19.63
N LYS A 59 18.13 11.51 20.12
CA LYS A 59 16.74 11.24 19.77
C LYS A 59 16.52 11.24 18.27
N ASP A 60 17.09 12.21 17.56
CA ASP A 60 16.91 12.35 16.12
C ASP A 60 17.42 11.13 15.33
N ASP A 61 18.61 10.61 15.67
CA ASP A 61 19.16 9.41 15.02
C ASP A 61 18.32 8.17 15.31
N CYS A 62 17.89 8.01 16.57
CA CYS A 62 17.05 6.86 16.95
C CYS A 62 15.69 6.92 16.25
N ILE A 63 15.08 8.11 16.18
CA ILE A 63 13.83 8.34 15.48
C ILE A 63 13.98 8.05 13.99
N GLU A 64 15.05 8.52 13.34
CA GLU A 64 15.33 8.21 11.93
C GLU A 64 15.43 6.70 11.67
N LEU A 65 16.14 5.97 12.53
CA LEU A 65 16.23 4.51 12.42
C LEU A 65 14.85 3.85 12.57
N ILE A 66 14.06 4.26 13.56
CA ILE A 66 12.74 3.66 13.81
C ILE A 66 11.75 4.02 12.68
N GLU A 67 11.83 5.20 12.07
CA GLU A 67 11.04 5.55 10.88
C GLU A 67 11.36 4.65 9.68
N GLN A 68 12.63 4.33 9.48
CA GLN A 68 13.05 3.41 8.43
C GLN A 68 12.58 1.98 8.73
N VAL A 69 12.70 1.52 9.98
CA VAL A 69 12.14 0.23 10.42
C VAL A 69 10.65 0.16 10.13
N HIS A 70 9.89 1.20 10.53
CA HIS A 70 8.46 1.30 10.25
C HIS A 70 8.16 1.15 8.75
N THR A 71 8.89 1.88 7.90
CA THR A 71 8.70 1.83 6.44
C THR A 71 8.90 0.43 5.89
N ILE A 72 9.93 -0.28 6.37
CA ILE A 72 10.22 -1.66 5.95
C ILE A 72 9.16 -2.63 6.49
N VAL A 73 8.71 -2.45 7.73
CA VAL A 73 7.68 -3.27 8.33
C VAL A 73 6.35 -3.13 7.57
N CYS A 74 5.94 -1.92 7.20
CA CYS A 74 4.76 -1.73 6.37
C CYS A 74 4.92 -2.42 5.01
N ALA A 75 6.09 -2.29 4.38
CA ALA A 75 6.38 -2.99 3.12
C ALA A 75 6.28 -4.52 3.26
N ILE A 76 6.72 -5.08 4.38
CA ILE A 76 6.59 -6.52 4.68
C ILE A 76 5.11 -6.88 4.85
N VAL A 77 4.33 -6.08 5.57
CA VAL A 77 2.89 -6.32 5.74
C VAL A 77 2.17 -6.30 4.39
N ASP A 78 2.41 -5.27 3.58
CA ASP A 78 1.80 -5.12 2.25
C ASP A 78 2.11 -6.32 1.36
N LEU A 79 3.36 -6.79 1.38
CA LEU A 79 3.82 -7.98 0.66
C LEU A 79 3.00 -9.23 1.05
N HIS A 80 2.75 -9.44 2.35
CA HIS A 80 2.03 -10.63 2.83
C HIS A 80 0.52 -10.52 2.67
N ILE A 81 -0.04 -9.31 2.70
CA ILE A 81 -1.48 -9.10 2.45
C ILE A 81 -1.82 -9.34 0.97
N LYS A 82 -0.91 -8.96 0.07
CA LYS A 82 -1.08 -9.15 -1.38
C LYS A 82 -0.74 -10.55 -1.86
N ALA A 83 0.21 -11.21 -1.20
CA ALA A 83 0.49 -12.61 -1.45
C ALA A 83 -0.80 -13.42 -1.21
N ASP A 84 -1.27 -14.17 -2.21
CA ASP A 84 -2.36 -15.13 -2.01
C ASP A 84 -2.07 -15.95 -0.76
N ASN A 85 -3.09 -16.21 0.07
CA ASN A 85 -2.98 -16.85 1.39
C ASN A 85 -2.20 -18.19 1.40
N ASN A 86 -1.94 -18.79 0.22
CA ASN A 86 -1.19 -20.03 0.05
C ASN A 86 0.20 -19.87 -0.59
N SER A 87 0.58 -18.67 -1.01
CA SER A 87 1.86 -18.41 -1.66
C SER A 87 2.96 -18.26 -0.61
N ILE A 88 3.81 -19.28 -0.52
CA ILE A 88 5.00 -19.26 0.32
C ILE A 88 5.96 -18.22 -0.29
N LEU A 89 6.47 -17.31 0.54
CA LEU A 89 7.46 -16.31 0.10
C LEU A 89 8.66 -16.98 -0.61
N PRO A 90 9.18 -16.39 -1.70
CA PRO A 90 10.37 -16.89 -2.35
C PRO A 90 11.56 -17.00 -1.37
N PRO A 91 12.44 -18.01 -1.51
CA PRO A 91 13.59 -18.18 -0.61
C PRO A 91 14.47 -16.94 -0.48
N ALA A 92 14.68 -16.19 -1.56
CA ALA A 92 15.41 -14.93 -1.54
C ALA A 92 14.78 -13.90 -0.59
N MET A 93 13.44 -13.81 -0.56
CA MET A 93 12.73 -12.92 0.36
C MET A 93 12.88 -13.35 1.82
N LEU A 94 12.92 -14.65 2.10
CA LEU A 94 13.20 -15.16 3.44
C LEU A 94 14.63 -14.80 3.90
N GLU A 95 15.62 -14.84 3.01
CA GLU A 95 16.99 -14.39 3.32
C GLU A 95 17.04 -12.89 3.65
N HIS A 96 16.28 -12.09 2.90
CA HIS A 96 16.15 -10.66 3.15
C HIS A 96 15.44 -10.37 4.48
N LEU A 97 14.39 -11.11 4.81
CA LEU A 97 13.74 -11.04 6.13
C LEU A 97 14.67 -11.44 7.26
N GLY A 98 15.48 -12.49 7.08
CA GLY A 98 16.50 -12.90 8.04
C GLY A 98 17.57 -11.83 8.26
N SER A 99 18.05 -11.22 7.17
CA SER A 99 19.03 -10.12 7.23
C SER A 99 18.45 -8.87 7.89
N PHE A 100 17.19 -8.56 7.61
CA PHE A 100 16.47 -7.47 8.25
C PHE A 100 16.27 -7.74 9.75
N THR A 101 15.92 -8.97 10.14
CA THR A 101 15.78 -9.37 11.56
C THR A 101 17.08 -9.14 12.33
N LYS A 102 18.24 -9.51 11.77
CA LYS A 102 19.56 -9.24 12.36
C LYS A 102 19.82 -7.74 12.50
N THR A 103 19.43 -6.96 11.50
CA THR A 103 19.55 -5.48 11.53
C THR A 103 18.66 -4.88 12.62
N LEU A 104 17.42 -5.37 12.76
CA LEU A 104 16.47 -4.99 13.81
C LEU A 104 17.03 -5.25 15.20
N GLN A 105 17.65 -6.41 15.43
CA GLN A 105 18.32 -6.73 16.69
C GLN A 105 19.44 -5.73 17.02
N LYS A 106 20.27 -5.38 16.02
CA LYS A 106 21.33 -4.36 16.20
C LYS A 106 20.74 -2.98 16.54
N ILE A 107 19.63 -2.60 15.90
CA ILE A 107 18.93 -1.35 16.19
C ILE A 107 18.37 -1.36 17.60
N HIS A 108 17.75 -2.46 18.03
CA HIS A 108 17.27 -2.63 19.40
C HIS A 108 18.39 -2.43 20.41
N THR A 109 19.51 -3.15 20.28
CA THR A 109 20.68 -2.98 21.15
C THR A 109 21.21 -1.54 21.13
N TYR A 110 21.19 -0.88 19.98
CA TYR A 110 21.60 0.52 19.87
C TYR A 110 20.65 1.46 20.63
N VAL A 111 19.32 1.28 20.49
CA VAL A 111 18.29 2.11 21.15
C VAL A 111 18.32 1.89 22.66
N GLU A 112 18.38 0.64 23.11
CA GLU A 112 18.51 0.24 24.52
C GLU A 112 19.73 0.90 25.18
N ALA A 113 20.90 0.85 24.52
CA ALA A 113 22.13 1.49 25.00
C ALA A 113 22.02 3.02 25.13
N LYS A 114 21.03 3.66 24.49
CA LYS A 114 20.75 5.11 24.61
C LYS A 114 19.74 5.47 25.69
N GLN A 115 19.04 4.49 26.26
CA GLN A 115 18.19 4.67 27.43
C GLN A 115 19.02 4.70 28.72
N ASP A 116 20.04 3.85 28.79
CA ASP A 116 20.92 3.73 29.95
C ASP A 116 21.95 4.86 30.02
N ALA A 117 21.77 5.74 31.00
CA ALA A 117 22.51 7.00 31.11
C ALA A 117 23.96 6.84 31.65
N SER A 118 24.47 5.62 31.80
CA SER A 118 25.75 5.37 32.48
C SER A 118 26.92 5.99 31.70
N ARG A 119 27.42 7.11 32.22
CA ARG A 119 28.41 8.00 31.55
C ARG A 119 29.75 7.30 31.31
N PHE A 120 30.11 6.32 32.14
CA PHE A 120 31.36 5.58 32.04
C PHE A 120 31.37 4.53 30.92
N LYS A 121 30.26 3.82 30.68
CA LYS A 121 30.14 2.94 29.49
C LYS A 121 30.24 3.75 28.19
N HIS A 122 29.72 4.98 28.19
CA HIS A 122 29.63 5.78 26.98
C HIS A 122 31.01 6.23 26.43
N PHE A 123 31.98 6.52 27.29
CA PHE A 123 33.30 7.02 26.84
C PHE A 123 34.11 5.93 26.13
N PHE A 124 34.09 4.70 26.66
CA PHE A 124 34.79 3.56 26.05
C PHE A 124 34.12 3.04 24.77
N HIS A 125 32.83 3.31 24.56
CA HIS A 125 32.07 2.74 23.45
C HIS A 125 31.74 3.73 22.33
N GLN A 126 32.29 4.96 22.31
CA GLN A 126 31.91 5.94 21.28
C GLN A 126 32.19 5.45 19.85
N ASN A 127 33.35 4.82 19.62
CA ASN A 127 33.69 4.27 18.30
C ASN A 127 32.83 3.06 17.95
N ALA A 128 32.61 2.14 18.90
CA ALA A 128 31.71 1.00 18.71
C ALA A 128 30.27 1.45 18.38
N THR A 129 29.80 2.51 19.04
CA THR A 129 28.46 3.07 18.84
C THR A 129 28.31 3.70 17.46
N LYS A 130 29.33 4.43 16.96
CA LYS A 130 29.33 5.00 15.61
C LYS A 130 29.34 3.91 14.54
N THR A 131 30.16 2.87 14.74
CA THR A 131 30.21 1.70 13.85
C THR A 131 28.85 0.98 13.82
N LEU A 132 28.26 0.73 14.99
CA LEU A 132 26.95 0.09 15.10
C LEU A 132 25.86 0.91 14.40
N LEU A 133 25.81 2.23 14.62
CA LEU A 133 24.86 3.11 13.94
C LEU A 133 25.02 3.05 12.41
N ARG A 134 26.26 3.06 11.91
CA ARG A 134 26.55 2.96 10.47
C ARG A 134 26.10 1.62 9.91
N GLU A 135 26.35 0.52 10.62
CA GLU A 135 25.88 -0.82 10.23
C GLU A 135 24.35 -0.90 10.20
N CYS A 136 23.67 -0.32 11.21
CA CYS A 136 22.21 -0.24 11.23
C CYS A 136 21.68 0.53 10.02
N LYS A 137 22.23 1.72 9.74
CA LYS A 137 21.81 2.53 8.57
C LYS A 137 22.06 1.79 7.26
N ALA A 138 23.21 1.13 7.10
CA ALA A 138 23.52 0.35 5.89
C ALA A 138 22.56 -0.84 5.71
N GLY A 139 22.29 -1.58 6.79
CA GLY A 139 21.35 -2.71 6.76
C GLY A 139 19.91 -2.28 6.42
N LEU A 140 19.46 -1.16 6.97
CA LEU A 140 18.14 -0.59 6.65
C LEU A 140 18.05 -0.10 5.21
N GLN A 141 19.08 0.56 4.70
CA GLN A 141 19.13 1.00 3.30
C GLN A 141 19.08 -0.19 2.34
N GLN A 142 19.82 -1.25 2.63
CA GLN A 142 19.80 -2.48 1.84
C GLN A 142 18.40 -3.12 1.86
N ALA A 143 17.79 -3.27 3.04
CA ALA A 143 16.44 -3.81 3.16
C ALA A 143 15.40 -2.94 2.42
N LEU A 144 15.45 -1.62 2.58
CA LEU A 144 14.56 -0.70 1.85
C LEU A 144 14.70 -0.83 0.33
N ALA A 145 15.92 -0.96 -0.19
CA ALA A 145 16.14 -1.11 -1.62
C ALA A 145 15.48 -2.39 -2.16
N VAL A 146 15.68 -3.52 -1.46
CA VAL A 146 15.09 -4.82 -1.81
C VAL A 146 13.56 -4.75 -1.77
N PHE A 147 12.97 -4.33 -0.64
CA PHE A 147 11.51 -4.32 -0.50
C PHE A 147 10.83 -3.34 -1.45
N LYS A 148 11.47 -2.21 -1.78
CA LYS A 148 10.94 -1.29 -2.81
C LYS A 148 10.92 -1.91 -4.20
N VAL A 149 11.98 -2.62 -4.58
CA VAL A 149 12.02 -3.32 -5.87
C VAL A 149 10.94 -4.39 -5.91
N GLN A 150 10.79 -5.17 -4.84
CA GLN A 150 9.80 -6.24 -4.77
C GLN A 150 8.36 -5.70 -4.88
N ILE A 151 8.02 -4.67 -4.10
CA ILE A 151 6.71 -4.00 -4.18
C ILE A 151 6.49 -3.42 -5.59
N GLY A 152 7.53 -2.87 -6.21
CA GLY A 152 7.46 -2.35 -7.57
C GLY A 152 7.12 -3.43 -8.59
N ILE A 153 7.76 -4.60 -8.52
CA ILE A 153 7.50 -5.73 -9.42
C ILE A 153 6.04 -6.19 -9.30
N GLU A 154 5.55 -6.35 -8.07
CA GLU A 154 4.15 -6.73 -7.83
C GLU A 154 3.18 -5.67 -8.33
N PHE A 155 3.45 -4.39 -8.08
CA PHE A 155 2.62 -3.30 -8.58
C PHE A 155 2.54 -3.30 -10.12
N PHE A 156 3.65 -3.56 -10.82
CA PHE A 156 3.64 -3.66 -12.29
C PHE A 156 2.88 -4.90 -12.78
N ALA A 157 2.95 -6.02 -12.05
CA ALA A 157 2.16 -7.21 -12.35
C ALA A 157 0.65 -6.93 -12.20
N ASP A 158 0.23 -6.37 -11.06
CA ASP A 158 -1.15 -5.96 -10.78
C ASP A 158 -1.71 -5.03 -11.87
N MET A 159 -0.89 -4.05 -12.29
CA MET A 159 -1.28 -3.10 -13.33
C MET A 159 -1.43 -3.77 -14.71
N GLY A 160 -0.57 -4.74 -15.03
CA GLY A 160 -0.68 -5.52 -16.26
C GLY A 160 -1.96 -6.36 -16.32
N GLU A 161 -2.32 -6.99 -15.20
CA GLU A 161 -3.59 -7.72 -15.09
C GLU A 161 -4.81 -6.80 -15.18
N MET A 162 -4.76 -5.65 -14.50
CA MET A 162 -5.81 -4.64 -14.58
C MET A 162 -5.99 -4.13 -16.02
N GLN A 163 -4.88 -3.86 -16.73
CA GLN A 163 -4.92 -3.45 -18.13
C GLN A 163 -5.54 -4.53 -19.02
N LYS A 164 -5.17 -5.79 -18.82
CA LYS A 164 -5.75 -6.92 -19.56
C LYS A 164 -7.25 -7.04 -19.30
N SER A 165 -7.67 -6.99 -18.03
CA SER A 165 -9.09 -7.04 -17.64
C SER A 165 -9.88 -5.86 -18.24
N MET A 166 -9.29 -4.66 -18.25
CA MET A 166 -9.89 -3.49 -18.87
C MET A 166 -10.07 -3.68 -20.38
N HIS A 167 -9.07 -4.26 -21.06
CA HIS A 167 -9.15 -4.54 -22.49
C HIS A 167 -10.23 -5.58 -22.81
N GLU A 168 -10.26 -6.69 -22.06
CA GLU A 168 -11.29 -7.72 -22.22
C GLU A 168 -12.71 -7.17 -21.99
N LYS A 169 -12.90 -6.30 -20.99
CA LYS A 169 -14.19 -5.64 -20.75
C LYS A 169 -14.54 -4.66 -21.87
N HIS A 170 -13.55 -3.94 -22.39
CA HIS A 170 -13.74 -3.05 -23.53
C HIS A 170 -14.16 -3.81 -24.78
N ASP A 171 -13.51 -4.92 -25.10
CA ASP A 171 -13.83 -5.78 -26.24
C ASP A 171 -15.24 -6.37 -26.11
N LYS A 172 -15.61 -6.85 -24.91
CA LYS A 172 -16.97 -7.31 -24.62
C LYS A 172 -18.00 -6.21 -24.81
N MET A 173 -17.71 -5.00 -24.36
CA MET A 173 -18.59 -3.84 -24.54
C MET A 173 -18.78 -3.51 -26.02
N LEU A 174 -17.70 -3.47 -26.81
CA LEU A 174 -17.77 -3.24 -28.25
C LEU A 174 -18.57 -4.33 -28.96
N ALA A 175 -18.35 -5.60 -28.62
CA ALA A 175 -19.11 -6.72 -29.18
C ALA A 175 -20.63 -6.60 -28.93
N LEU A 176 -21.02 -6.17 -27.72
CA LEU A 176 -22.44 -5.92 -27.40
C LEU A 176 -23.02 -4.74 -28.20
N ILE A 177 -22.27 -3.65 -28.36
CA ILE A 177 -22.71 -2.50 -29.17
C ILE A 177 -22.91 -2.94 -30.63
N SER A 178 -21.98 -3.71 -31.19
CA SER A 178 -22.09 -4.24 -32.55
C SER A 178 -23.30 -5.18 -32.71
N ALA A 179 -23.58 -6.01 -31.71
CA ALA A 179 -24.73 -6.92 -31.71
C ALA A 179 -26.08 -6.18 -31.60
N CYS A 180 -26.16 -5.09 -30.84
CA CYS A 180 -27.36 -4.25 -30.77
C CYS A 180 -27.55 -3.42 -32.04
N SER A 181 -26.48 -2.98 -32.68
CA SER A 181 -26.54 -2.16 -33.90
C SER A 181 -26.95 -2.95 -35.16
N THR A 182 -26.94 -4.29 -35.11
CA THR A 182 -27.38 -5.16 -36.21
C THR A 182 -28.84 -5.64 -36.08
N ARG A 183 -29.53 -5.26 -35.00
CA ARG A 183 -30.92 -5.65 -34.74
C ARG A 183 -31.88 -4.48 -35.04
N GLU A 184 -31.94 -4.05 -36.30
CA GLU A 184 -33.07 -3.23 -36.76
C GLU A 184 -34.31 -4.12 -36.95
N PRO A 185 -35.47 -3.80 -36.34
CA PRO A 185 -36.74 -4.27 -36.85
C PRO A 185 -37.23 -3.32 -37.94
N SER A 186 -37.22 -3.79 -39.18
CA SER A 186 -37.85 -3.16 -40.32
C SER A 186 -39.38 -3.22 -40.22
N ILE A 187 -40.10 -2.21 -39.71
CA ILE A 187 -41.53 -2.04 -40.02
C ILE A 187 -41.98 -0.56 -40.06
N ASN A 188 -42.15 -0.05 -41.29
CA ASN A 188 -43.19 0.80 -41.87
C ASN A 188 -43.76 2.06 -41.14
N ALA A 189 -43.55 3.18 -41.87
CA ALA A 189 -44.56 4.14 -42.37
C ALA A 189 -45.63 4.74 -41.44
N GLY A 190 -45.56 6.08 -41.34
CA GLY A 190 -46.75 6.95 -41.37
C GLY A 190 -46.96 7.81 -40.14
N PHE A 191 -46.57 9.09 -40.21
CA PHE A 191 -47.43 10.18 -39.75
C PHE A 191 -46.95 11.53 -40.31
N ALA A 192 -47.88 12.27 -40.90
CA ALA A 192 -47.71 13.58 -41.51
C ALA A 192 -47.85 14.72 -40.49
N SER A 193 -47.22 15.88 -40.78
CA SER A 193 -47.64 17.24 -40.37
C SER A 193 -46.68 18.24 -41.01
N SER A 194 -47.00 18.83 -42.17
CA SER A 194 -47.49 20.22 -42.37
C SER A 194 -47.09 21.28 -41.34
N ASP A 195 -46.38 22.27 -41.88
CA ASP A 195 -46.47 23.74 -41.72
C ASP A 195 -46.21 24.49 -40.41
N SER A 196 -45.29 25.46 -40.57
CA SER A 196 -45.47 26.91 -40.31
C SER A 196 -44.60 27.55 -39.23
N SER A 197 -44.18 28.77 -39.55
CA SER A 197 -43.06 29.52 -39.00
C SER A 197 -43.43 30.48 -37.86
N THR A 198 -42.37 30.92 -37.15
CA THR A 198 -42.22 32.11 -36.29
C THR A 198 -42.86 32.09 -34.89
N ALA A 199 -42.00 32.01 -33.87
CA ALA A 199 -41.70 33.08 -32.90
C ALA A 199 -41.16 32.52 -31.57
N SER A 200 -40.21 33.27 -31.00
CA SER A 200 -39.89 33.35 -29.57
C SER A 200 -38.87 32.35 -28.98
N LEU A 201 -37.66 32.88 -28.80
CA LEU A 201 -36.60 32.42 -27.90
C LEU A 201 -37.16 32.18 -26.48
N SER A 202 -37.38 30.92 -26.10
CA SER A 202 -37.36 30.44 -24.70
C SER A 202 -37.79 28.97 -24.62
N MET A 203 -36.96 28.06 -25.11
CA MET A 203 -36.99 26.66 -24.68
C MET A 203 -35.76 25.97 -25.28
N LEU A 204 -34.71 25.84 -24.48
CA LEU A 204 -33.77 24.75 -24.73
C LEU A 204 -34.61 23.46 -24.70
N PRO A 205 -34.44 22.53 -25.65
CA PRO A 205 -35.10 21.24 -25.57
C PRO A 205 -34.82 20.64 -24.19
N ALA A 206 -35.84 20.08 -23.54
CA ALA A 206 -35.66 19.38 -22.27
C ALA A 206 -34.49 18.40 -22.43
N GLU A 207 -33.62 18.34 -21.42
CA GLU A 207 -32.44 17.49 -21.37
C GLU A 207 -32.75 16.15 -22.03
N PRO A 208 -32.04 15.79 -23.12
CA PRO A 208 -32.40 14.60 -23.87
C PRO A 208 -32.36 13.42 -22.91
N LYS A 209 -33.52 12.82 -22.65
CA LYS A 209 -33.66 11.60 -21.87
C LYS A 209 -33.22 10.44 -22.76
N ILE A 210 -31.92 10.36 -23.05
CA ILE A 210 -31.30 9.41 -23.99
C ILE A 210 -31.53 7.94 -23.54
N PHE A 211 -31.95 7.73 -22.29
CA PHE A 211 -32.04 6.40 -21.68
C PHE A 211 -33.47 5.87 -21.47
N HIS A 212 -34.52 6.58 -21.87
CA HIS A 212 -35.87 6.01 -21.78
C HIS A 212 -36.03 4.82 -22.73
N GLY A 213 -36.34 3.66 -22.18
CA GLY A 213 -36.46 2.38 -22.90
C GLY A 213 -35.18 1.54 -22.97
N ARG A 214 -34.06 2.01 -22.38
CA ARG A 214 -32.78 1.27 -22.30
C ARG A 214 -32.39 0.91 -20.86
N GLU A 215 -33.33 0.96 -19.92
CA GLU A 215 -33.07 0.74 -18.49
C GLU A 215 -32.57 -0.67 -18.21
N THR A 216 -32.95 -1.65 -19.02
CA THR A 216 -32.47 -3.04 -18.98
C THR A 216 -31.03 -3.18 -19.45
N GLU A 217 -30.64 -2.49 -20.52
CA GLU A 217 -29.27 -2.45 -21.05
C GLU A 217 -28.33 -1.74 -20.06
N LEU A 218 -28.79 -0.63 -19.46
CA LEU A 218 -28.07 0.10 -18.42
C LEU A 218 -27.87 -0.74 -17.16
N LYS A 219 -28.88 -1.53 -16.76
CA LYS A 219 -28.74 -2.50 -15.66
C LYS A 219 -27.71 -3.58 -15.97
N GLN A 220 -27.71 -4.13 -17.18
CA GLN A 220 -26.72 -5.14 -17.58
C GLN A 220 -25.28 -4.58 -17.57
N ILE A 221 -25.09 -3.34 -18.04
CA ILE A 221 -23.79 -2.67 -17.97
C ILE A 221 -23.36 -2.47 -16.51
N LEU A 222 -24.26 -2.00 -15.64
CA LEU A 222 -23.98 -1.80 -14.22
C LEU A 222 -23.66 -3.10 -13.49
N ASP A 223 -24.31 -4.21 -13.84
CA ASP A 223 -24.06 -5.52 -13.23
C ASP A 223 -22.65 -6.06 -13.58
N ILE A 224 -22.13 -5.75 -14.78
CA ILE A 224 -20.74 -6.08 -15.16
C ILE A 224 -19.71 -5.31 -14.31
N PHE A 225 -20.04 -4.09 -13.88
CA PHE A 225 -19.17 -3.31 -12.98
C PHE A 225 -19.28 -3.73 -11.51
N LYS A 226 -20.38 -4.38 -11.12
CA LYS A 226 -20.63 -4.82 -9.74
C LYS A 226 -20.13 -6.22 -9.42
N GLN A 227 -19.76 -7.03 -10.41
CA GLN A 227 -19.22 -8.36 -10.13
C GLN A 227 -17.84 -8.26 -9.47
N PRO A 228 -17.65 -8.84 -8.27
CA PRO A 228 -16.36 -8.85 -7.59
C PRO A 228 -15.35 -9.69 -8.36
N LEU A 229 -14.09 -9.23 -8.37
CA LEU A 229 -12.94 -9.99 -8.84
C LEU A 229 -12.89 -11.32 -8.08
N HIS A 230 -12.99 -12.41 -8.82
CA HIS A 230 -12.82 -13.77 -8.33
C HIS A 230 -11.39 -14.24 -8.59
#